data_AF-A0A1E1M576-F1
#
_entry.id   AF-A0A1E1M576-F1
#
_cell.length_a   1.000
_cell.length_b   1.000
_cell.length_c   1.000
_cell.angle_alpha   90.00
_cell.angle_beta   90.00
_cell.angle_gamma   90.00
#
_symmetry.space_group_name_H-M   'P 1'
#
loop_
_entity.id
_entity.type
_entity.pdbx_description
1 polymer ?
#
loop_
_entity_poly.entity_id
_entity_poly.type
_entity_poly.pdbx_seq_one_letter_code
_entity_poly.pdbx_strand_id
1 'polypeptide(L)' 'MNDRGLCLGAEFRAKGAHIALVPVSGPVGRSGLAGCGWQGFSPDPCLTGVAMEDAISGIQKNCVQAVAKRHQLFTKL' A
#
# COMPACT_ATOMS: atom_id res chain seq x y z
N MET A 1 0.23 2.69 -11.32
CA MET A 1 0.21 3.15 -9.91
C MET A 1 1.46 3.96 -9.51
N ASN A 2 2.48 4.02 -10.37
CA ASN A 2 3.78 4.68 -10.11
C ASN A 2 3.69 6.17 -9.76
N ASP A 3 2.96 6.97 -10.55
CA ASP A 3 2.87 8.43 -10.35
C ASP A 3 2.24 8.80 -9.00
N ARG A 4 1.22 8.03 -8.58
CA ARG A 4 0.65 8.16 -7.24
C ARG A 4 1.70 7.90 -6.15
N GLY A 5 2.49 6.84 -6.30
CA GLY A 5 3.58 6.51 -5.38
C GLY A 5 4.64 7.61 -5.29
N LEU A 6 4.98 8.22 -6.42
CA LEU A 6 5.90 9.36 -6.49
C LEU A 6 5.38 10.58 -5.73
N CYS A 7 4.14 11.01 -5.97
CA CYS A 7 3.55 12.14 -5.25
C CYS A 7 3.51 11.89 -3.73
N LEU A 8 3.06 10.70 -3.32
CA LEU A 8 3.03 10.30 -1.91
C LEU A 8 4.44 10.31 -1.29
N GLY A 9 5.44 9.74 -1.97
CA GLY A 9 6.82 9.74 -1.50
C GLY A 9 7.38 11.16 -1.33
N ALA A 10 7.03 12.08 -2.24
CA ALA A 10 7.44 13.48 -2.16
C ALA A 10 6.79 14.20 -0.96
N GLU A 11 5.51 13.97 -0.69
CA GLU A 11 4.82 14.54 0.47
C GLU A 11 5.38 14.02 1.80
N PHE A 12 5.66 12.71 1.91
CA PHE A 12 6.27 12.14 3.11
C PHE A 12 7.69 12.67 3.32
N ARG A 13 8.45 12.81 2.24
CA ARG A 13 9.80 13.39 2.28
C ARG A 13 9.77 14.85 2.73
N ALA A 14 8.85 15.65 2.20
CA ALA A 14 8.67 17.04 2.60
C ALA A 14 8.30 17.19 4.08
N LYS A 15 7.53 16.24 4.63
CA LYS A 15 7.18 16.18 6.06
C LYS A 15 8.31 15.64 6.94
N GLY A 16 9.45 15.22 6.37
CA GLY A 16 10.57 14.64 7.11
C GLY A 16 10.31 13.20 7.59
N ALA A 17 9.29 12.52 7.08
CA ALA A 17 9.03 11.12 7.44
C ALA A 17 10.01 10.19 6.74
N HIS A 18 10.74 9.39 7.53
CA HIS A 18 11.64 8.36 7.01
C HIS A 18 10.90 7.12 6.51
N ILE A 19 9.75 6.82 7.12
CA ILE A 19 8.96 5.61 6.89
C ILE A 19 7.55 6.01 6.48
N ALA A 20 7.13 5.58 5.30
CA ALA A 20 5.76 5.68 4.84
C ALA A 20 5.04 4.35 5.10
N LEU A 21 4.04 4.38 6.00
CA LEU A 21 3.19 3.22 6.31
C LEU A 21 2.15 2.97 5.20
N VAL A 22 2.61 2.79 3.98
CA VAL A 22 1.89 2.48 2.75
C VAL A 22 2.84 1.68 1.85
N PRO A 23 2.35 0.80 0.95
CA PRO A 23 0.97 0.46 0.60
C PRO A 23 0.35 -0.68 1.44
N VAL A 24 -0.98 -0.83 1.38
CA VAL A 24 -1.73 -1.86 2.12
C VAL A 24 -2.02 -3.06 1.22
N SER A 25 -1.56 -4.24 1.62
CA SER A 25 -1.78 -5.51 0.90
C SER A 25 -2.92 -6.34 1.47
N GLY A 26 -3.41 -6.00 2.67
CA GLY A 26 -4.52 -6.69 3.34
C GLY A 26 -5.41 -5.71 4.12
N PRO A 27 -6.75 -5.81 4.02
CA PRO A 27 -7.56 -7.00 3.73
C PRO A 27 -7.93 -7.15 2.24
N VAL A 28 -7.76 -8.37 1.73
CA VAL A 28 -8.01 -8.77 0.32
C VAL A 28 -9.52 -8.93 0.04
N GLY A 29 -10.37 -8.13 0.70
CA GLY A 29 -11.82 -8.13 0.44
C GLY A 29 -12.56 -9.46 0.66
N ARG A 30 -12.02 -10.42 1.44
CA ARG A 30 -12.65 -11.73 1.69
C ARG A 30 -14.11 -11.64 2.14
N SER A 31 -14.45 -10.62 2.93
CA SER A 31 -15.82 -10.33 3.35
C SER A 31 -16.17 -8.91 2.95
N GLY A 32 -17.31 -8.72 2.30
CA GLY A 32 -17.80 -7.40 1.86
C GLY A 32 -18.09 -6.42 3.00
N LEU A 33 -18.21 -6.92 4.23
CA LEU A 33 -18.37 -6.13 5.45
C LEU A 33 -17.04 -5.66 6.06
N ALA A 34 -15.90 -6.05 5.48
CA ALA A 34 -14.59 -5.64 5.99
C ALA A 34 -14.37 -4.13 5.76
N GLY A 35 -14.51 -3.33 6.83
CA GLY A 35 -14.43 -1.87 6.78
C GLY A 35 -13.09 -1.27 6.33
N CYS A 36 -12.05 -2.08 6.15
CA CYS A 36 -10.75 -1.64 5.62
C CYS A 36 -10.47 -2.16 4.20
N GLY A 37 -11.43 -2.80 3.52
CA GLY A 37 -11.27 -3.28 2.14
C GLY A 37 -10.89 -2.17 1.15
N TRP A 38 -11.44 -0.97 1.36
CA TRP A 38 -11.17 0.21 0.54
C TRP A 38 -9.72 0.73 0.63
N GLN A 39 -8.96 0.33 1.65
CA GLN A 39 -7.55 0.74 1.79
C GLN A 39 -6.61 -0.12 0.92
N GLY A 40 -7.04 -1.33 0.57
CA GLY A 40 -6.34 -2.20 -0.38
C GLY A 40 -6.66 -1.85 -1.83
N PHE A 41 -6.14 -2.63 -2.77
CA PHE A 41 -6.37 -2.42 -4.20
C PHE A 41 -7.55 -3.23 -4.72
N SER A 42 -7.47 -4.55 -4.61
CA SER A 42 -8.46 -5.47 -5.15
C SER A 42 -8.50 -6.76 -4.32
N PRO A 43 -9.61 -7.52 -4.33
CA PRO A 43 -9.61 -8.90 -3.83
C PRO A 43 -8.77 -9.87 -4.68
N ASP A 44 -8.36 -9.48 -5.89
CA ASP A 44 -7.51 -10.32 -6.74
C ASP A 44 -6.02 -10.22 -6.34
N PRO A 45 -5.33 -11.35 -6.05
CA PRO A 45 -3.92 -11.34 -5.65
C PRO A 45 -2.98 -10.91 -6.78
N CYS A 46 -3.26 -11.24 -8.04
CA CYS A 46 -2.41 -10.87 -9.17
C CYS A 46 -2.44 -9.35 -9.40
N LEU A 47 -3.63 -8.75 -9.44
CA LEU A 47 -3.82 -7.31 -9.59
C LEU A 47 -3.24 -6.54 -8.40
N THR A 48 -3.43 -7.05 -7.18
CA THR A 48 -2.88 -6.42 -5.97
C THR A 48 -1.35 -6.46 -5.98
N GLY A 49 -0.74 -7.54 -6.46
CA GLY A 49 0.72 -7.66 -6.59
C GLY A 49 1.32 -6.61 -7.52
N VAL A 50 0.78 -6.48 -8.74
CA VAL A 50 1.26 -5.49 -9.73
C VAL A 50 1.06 -4.06 -9.22
N ALA A 51 -0.10 -3.77 -8.62
CA ALA A 51 -0.38 -2.44 -8.06
C ALA A 51 0.55 -2.09 -6.88
N MET A 52 0.95 -3.08 -6.08
CA MET A 52 1.90 -2.89 -4.98
C MET A 52 3.31 -2.62 -5.47
N GLU A 53 3.80 -3.38 -6.44
CA GLU A 53 5.13 -3.20 -7.02
C GLU A 53 5.31 -1.77 -7.54
N ASP A 54 4.35 -1.31 -8.34
CA ASP A 54 4.31 0.04 -8.87
C ASP A 54 4.33 1.12 -7.77
N ALA A 55 3.54 0.93 -6.71
CA ALA A 55 3.42 1.89 -5.63
C ALA A 55 4.70 1.94 -4.77
N ILE A 56 5.30 0.79 -4.47
CA ILE A 56 6.55 0.68 -3.71
C ILE A 56 7.70 1.34 -4.48
N SER A 57 7.82 1.02 -5.78
CA SER A 57 8.82 1.62 -6.65
C SER A 57 8.71 3.14 -6.68
N GLY A 58 7.50 3.69 -6.80
CA GLY A 58 7.25 5.14 -6.78
C GLY A 58 7.64 5.81 -5.46
N ILE A 59 7.32 5.21 -4.32
CA ILE A 59 7.63 5.77 -2.99
C ILE A 59 9.14 5.71 -2.70
N GLN A 60 9.78 4.57 -3.01
CA GLN A 60 11.21 4.36 -2.73
C GLN A 60 12.13 5.21 -3.60
N LYS A 61 11.68 5.62 -4.81
CA LYS A 61 12.39 6.61 -5.64
C LYS A 61 12.63 7.94 -4.94
N ASN A 62 11.80 8.30 -3.94
CA ASN A 62 11.95 9.54 -3.15
C ASN A 62 12.69 9.34 -1.82
N CYS A 63 13.47 8.26 -1.69
CA CYS A 63 14.25 7.93 -0.50
C CYS A 63 13.41 7.81 0.78
N VAL A 64 12.15 7.40 0.65
CA VAL A 64 11.25 7.09 1.77
C VAL A 64 11.02 5.57 1.80
N GLN A 65 11.15 4.96 2.97
CA GLN A 65 10.92 3.52 3.13
C GLN A 65 9.42 3.22 3.05
N ALA A 66 8.99 2.54 1.98
CA ALA A 66 7.64 2.00 1.88
C ALA A 66 7.48 0.76 2.78
N VAL A 67 6.42 0.71 3.57
CA VAL A 67 6.09 -0.45 4.42
C VAL A 67 4.83 -1.10 3.88
N ALA A 68 4.99 -2.30 3.30
CA ALA A 68 3.88 -3.16 2.93
C ALA A 68 3.14 -3.62 4.20
N LYS A 69 1.96 -3.03 4.48
CA LYS A 69 1.25 -3.27 5.75
C LYS A 69 -0.04 -4.07 5.61
N ARG A 70 -0.16 -4.97 6.61
CA ARG A 70 -0.99 -6.18 6.79
C ARG A 70 -0.67 -7.32 5.83
N HIS A 71 0.38 -8.08 6.18
CA HIS A 71 0.72 -9.37 5.57
C HIS A 71 -0.38 -10.42 5.83
N GLN A 72 -1.02 -10.84 4.72
CA GLN A 72 -1.84 -12.02 4.45
C GLN A 72 -3.00 -12.43 5.39
N LEU A 73 -3.10 -12.03 6.66
CA LEU A 73 -4.03 -12.66 7.61
C LEU A 73 -4.64 -11.73 8.69
N PHE A 74 -5.05 -10.50 8.36
CA PHE A 74 -5.89 -9.72 9.28
C PHE A 74 -7.39 -9.98 9.04
N THR A 75 -7.79 -11.23 9.28
CA THR A 75 -9.17 -11.64 9.55
C THR A 75 -9.11 -12.57 10.76
N LYS A 76 -8.77 -12.03 11.93
CA LYS A 76 -9.08 -12.73 13.18
C LYS A 76 -10.57 -12.49 13.46
N LEU A 77 -11.24 -13.60 13.73
CA LEU A 77 -12.62 -13.82 14.15
C LEU A 77 -13.25 -12.64 14.89
#